data_AF-A0A7C3HHW5-F1
#
_entry.id   AF-A0A7C3HHW5-F1
#
_cell.length_a   1.000
_cell.length_b   1.000
_cell.length_c   1.000
_cell.angle_alpha   90.00
_cell.angle_beta   90.00
_cell.angle_gamma   90.00
#
_symmetry.space_group_name_H-M   'P 1'
#
loop_
_entity.id
_entity.type
_entity.pdbx_description
1 polymer ?
#
loop_
_entity_poly.entity_id
_entity_poly.type
_entity_poly.pdbx_seq_one_letter_code
_entity_poly.pdbx_strand_id
1 'polypeptide(L)'
;MRRHAFVLVSGLLLPGAANAATYKDLELWTLITLVDFSLVLLVLGFVLHLAQAYYDRTLTDFRLRLSGENWGLVFLAVRDGSLFLAFALGLLFINPDIMADIKLAVPFMPLGTVLLGWALIVKLAADIRGSNKTAALFLGLLSAAVLVQFFGYTFVMEAAPEEWQAGQTVFWSALRGMRSNVNPSLALATFYVCFPLLLLTLLALIAMGGKRLVRQEKPRSR
;
A
#
# COMPACT_ATOMS: atom_id res chain seq x y z
N MET A 1 -8.25 -40.37 13.21
CA MET A 1 -6.80 -40.27 13.49
C MET A 1 -5.93 -41.15 12.57
N ARG A 2 -6.05 -41.02 11.23
CA ARG A 2 -5.26 -41.84 10.28
C ARG A 2 -4.68 -41.07 9.08
N ARG A 3 -4.74 -39.72 9.09
CA ARG A 3 -4.19 -38.88 8.00
C ARG A 3 -2.85 -38.22 8.32
N HIS A 4 -2.41 -38.21 9.59
CA HIS A 4 -1.10 -37.64 9.97
C HIS A 4 0.06 -38.63 9.88
N ALA A 5 -0.20 -39.94 9.81
CA ALA A 5 0.87 -40.95 9.74
C ALA A 5 1.45 -41.14 8.32
N PHE A 6 0.74 -40.72 7.27
CA PHE A 6 1.22 -40.93 5.89
C PHE A 6 2.17 -39.81 5.41
N VAL A 7 2.09 -38.61 6.00
CA VAL A 7 2.98 -37.50 5.62
C VAL A 7 4.41 -37.68 6.19
N LEU A 8 4.55 -38.37 7.32
CA LEU A 8 5.84 -38.59 7.98
C LEU A 8 6.75 -39.59 7.26
N VAL A 9 6.21 -40.48 6.42
CA VAL A 9 7.02 -41.48 5.69
C VAL A 9 7.53 -40.97 4.34
N SER A 10 6.89 -39.96 3.74
CA SER A 10 7.34 -39.36 2.47
C SER A 10 8.39 -38.24 2.63
N GLY A 11 8.59 -37.70 3.84
CA GLY A 11 9.59 -36.64 4.08
C GLY A 11 11.04 -37.13 4.17
N LEU A 12 11.29 -38.44 4.23
CA LEU A 12 12.62 -39.01 4.47
C LEU A 12 13.41 -39.35 3.18
N LEU A 13 12.82 -39.20 1.99
CA LEU A 13 13.40 -39.79 0.77
C LEU A 13 14.09 -38.80 -0.20
N LEU A 14 13.93 -37.47 -0.04
CA LEU A 14 14.66 -36.51 -0.86
C LEU A 14 15.00 -35.24 -0.06
N PRO A 15 16.23 -35.05 0.43
CA PRO A 15 16.64 -33.83 1.13
C PRO A 15 16.38 -32.54 0.31
N GLY A 16 16.28 -32.64 -1.02
CA GLY A 16 15.89 -31.52 -1.89
C GLY A 16 14.43 -31.06 -1.76
N ALA A 17 13.49 -31.96 -1.43
CA ALA A 17 12.07 -31.62 -1.34
C ALA A 17 11.72 -30.84 -0.06
N ALA A 18 12.37 -31.18 1.07
CA ALA A 18 12.21 -30.45 2.33
C ALA A 18 12.79 -29.03 2.24
N ASN A 19 13.93 -28.87 1.56
CA ASN A 19 14.54 -27.56 1.32
C ASN A 19 13.65 -26.69 0.41
N ALA A 20 13.11 -27.26 -0.67
CA ALA A 20 12.22 -26.54 -1.60
C ALA A 20 10.95 -26.00 -0.92
N ALA A 21 10.30 -26.80 -0.05
CA ALA A 21 9.14 -26.35 0.72
C ALA A 21 9.49 -25.18 1.65
N THR A 22 10.64 -25.26 2.32
CA THR A 22 11.11 -24.22 3.25
C THR A 22 11.35 -22.88 2.54
N TYR A 23 11.91 -22.90 1.32
CA TYR A 23 12.13 -21.67 0.55
C TYR A 23 10.81 -21.01 0.11
N LYS A 24 9.82 -21.82 -0.30
CA LYS A 24 8.51 -21.28 -0.71
C LYS A 24 7.76 -20.65 0.46
N ASP A 25 7.80 -21.28 1.63
CA ASP A 25 7.19 -20.73 2.84
C ASP A 25 7.82 -19.39 3.25
N LEU A 26 9.14 -19.27 3.12
CA LEU A 26 9.86 -18.03 3.39
C LEU A 26 9.51 -16.90 2.41
N GLU A 27 9.36 -17.24 1.12
CA GLU A 27 8.88 -16.30 0.09
C GLU A 27 7.50 -15.75 0.45
N LEU A 28 6.54 -16.64 0.75
CA LEU A 28 5.17 -16.26 1.12
C LEU A 28 5.14 -15.38 2.37
N TRP A 29 5.90 -15.76 3.40
CA TRP A 29 6.00 -14.97 4.62
C TRP A 29 6.57 -13.57 4.35
N THR A 30 7.60 -13.48 3.51
CA THR A 30 8.22 -12.20 3.15
C THR A 30 7.24 -11.32 2.38
N LEU A 31 6.50 -11.89 1.43
CA LEU A 31 5.48 -11.16 0.65
C LEU A 31 4.35 -10.64 1.54
N ILE A 32 3.83 -11.44 2.46
CA ILE A 32 2.80 -11.00 3.42
C ILE A 32 3.34 -9.89 4.33
N THR A 33 4.56 -10.05 4.84
CA THR A 33 5.21 -9.04 5.68
C THR A 33 5.41 -7.72 4.94
N LEU A 34 5.76 -7.76 3.65
CA LEU A 34 5.84 -6.56 2.82
C LEU A 34 4.48 -5.89 2.62
N VAL A 35 3.41 -6.67 2.47
CA VAL A 35 2.04 -6.15 2.41
C VAL A 35 1.67 -5.44 3.70
N ASP A 36 1.89 -6.07 4.86
CA ASP A 36 1.65 -5.47 6.18
C ASP A 36 2.43 -4.17 6.34
N PHE A 37 3.71 -4.20 6.00
CA PHE A 37 4.60 -3.05 6.07
C PHE A 37 4.12 -1.89 5.18
N SER A 38 3.63 -2.18 3.97
CA SER A 38 3.09 -1.16 3.07
C SER A 38 1.86 -0.45 3.66
N LEU A 39 0.99 -1.18 4.37
CA LEU A 39 -0.17 -0.61 5.05
C LEU A 39 0.27 0.27 6.23
N VAL A 40 1.25 -0.17 7.02
CA VAL A 40 1.82 0.63 8.12
C VAL A 40 2.40 1.94 7.59
N LEU A 41 3.15 1.90 6.49
CA LEU A 41 3.68 3.09 5.84
C LEU A 41 2.58 4.03 5.35
N LEU A 42 1.51 3.49 4.75
CA LEU A 42 0.36 4.27 4.31
C LEU A 42 -0.32 4.99 5.48
N VAL A 43 -0.61 4.26 6.56
CA VAL A 43 -1.24 4.82 7.77
C VAL A 43 -0.32 5.86 8.42
N LEU A 44 0.98 5.57 8.53
CA LEU A 44 1.98 6.50 9.04
C LEU A 44 2.00 7.81 8.23
N GLY A 45 2.10 7.71 6.91
CA GLY A 45 2.11 8.87 6.02
C GLY A 45 0.82 9.69 6.11
N PHE A 46 -0.33 9.03 6.28
CA PHE A 46 -1.62 9.70 6.51
C PHE A 46 -1.68 10.45 7.84
N VAL A 47 -1.32 9.79 8.94
CA VAL A 47 -1.30 10.41 10.27
C VAL A 47 -0.34 11.61 10.30
N LEU A 48 0.83 11.49 9.67
CA LEU A 48 1.78 12.59 9.55
C LEU A 48 1.24 13.76 8.70
N HIS A 49 0.40 13.50 7.70
CA HIS A 49 -0.30 14.58 6.98
C HIS A 49 -1.31 15.31 7.87
N LEU A 50 -2.05 14.59 8.70
CA LEU A 50 -2.96 15.21 9.68
C LEU A 50 -2.19 16.00 10.73
N ALA A 51 -1.05 15.48 11.19
CA ALA A 51 -0.20 16.12 12.20
C ALA A 51 0.52 17.38 11.67
N GLN A 52 0.55 17.62 10.36
CA GLN A 52 1.25 18.77 9.77
C GLN A 52 0.77 20.11 10.33
N ALA A 53 -0.54 20.28 10.54
CA ALA A 53 -1.08 21.53 11.09
C ALA A 53 -0.62 21.77 12.54
N TYR A 54 -0.47 20.69 13.32
CA TYR A 54 0.06 20.76 14.68
C TYR A 54 1.57 21.09 14.68
N TYR A 55 2.32 20.45 13.77
CA TYR A 55 3.74 20.69 13.59
C TYR A 55 4.03 22.16 13.22
N ASP A 56 3.32 22.69 12.23
CA ASP A 56 3.49 24.07 11.75
C ASP A 56 3.21 25.09 12.89
N ARG A 57 2.19 24.86 13.73
CA ARG A 57 1.89 25.71 14.90
C ARG A 57 2.97 25.63 15.98
N THR A 58 3.48 24.44 16.24
CA THR A 58 4.52 24.25 17.27
C THR A 58 5.81 24.97 16.88
N LEU A 59 6.20 24.91 15.60
CA LEU A 59 7.40 25.61 15.13
C LEU A 59 7.28 27.15 15.16
N THR A 60 6.08 27.71 15.02
CA THR A 60 5.91 29.17 15.12
C THR A 60 6.09 29.68 16.56
N ASP A 61 5.79 28.86 17.56
CA ASP A 61 5.82 29.25 18.96
C ASP A 61 7.23 29.13 19.58
N PHE A 62 7.97 28.09 19.21
CA PHE A 62 9.33 27.88 19.68
C PHE A 62 10.34 28.50 18.70
N ARG A 63 11.04 29.57 19.11
CA ARG A 63 12.07 30.29 18.31
C ARG A 63 13.35 29.45 17.98
N LEU A 64 13.23 28.14 17.88
CA LEU A 64 14.31 27.19 17.57
C LEU A 64 14.48 27.05 16.05
N ARG A 65 15.02 28.08 15.40
CA ARG A 65 15.17 28.10 13.92
C ARG A 65 16.01 26.95 13.37
N LEU A 66 17.23 26.75 13.90
CA LEU A 66 18.16 25.76 13.32
C LEU A 66 17.72 24.31 13.57
N SER A 67 17.20 24.01 14.77
CA SER A 67 16.70 22.66 15.09
C SER A 67 15.38 22.37 14.38
N GLY A 68 14.49 23.37 14.28
CA GLY A 68 13.22 23.25 13.56
C GLY A 68 13.40 23.00 12.06
N GLU A 69 14.39 23.62 11.43
CA GLU A 69 14.68 23.40 10.00
C GLU A 69 15.13 21.97 9.71
N ASN A 70 16.06 21.42 10.48
CA ASN A 70 16.55 20.05 10.29
C ASN A 70 15.45 19.00 10.57
N TRP A 71 14.72 19.15 11.68
CA TRP A 71 13.62 18.23 12.01
C TRP A 71 12.44 18.36 11.03
N GLY A 72 12.24 19.55 10.45
CA GLY A 72 11.22 19.77 9.43
C GLY A 72 11.50 18.99 8.16
N LEU A 73 12.75 18.96 7.72
CA LEU A 73 13.17 18.13 6.57
C LEU A 73 12.96 16.65 6.85
N VAL A 74 13.34 16.16 8.04
CA VAL A 74 13.13 14.74 8.42
C VAL A 74 11.63 14.42 8.47
N PHE A 75 10.82 15.27 9.08
CA PHE A 75 9.36 15.09 9.12
C PHE A 75 8.75 15.01 7.72
N LEU A 76 9.13 15.93 6.83
CA LEU A 76 8.66 15.95 5.43
C LEU A 76 9.13 14.69 4.68
N ALA A 77 10.40 14.29 4.87
CA ALA A 77 10.98 13.12 4.22
C ALA A 77 10.29 11.82 4.67
N VAL A 78 10.05 11.63 5.97
CA VAL A 78 9.35 10.44 6.49
C VAL A 78 7.89 10.43 6.04
N ARG A 79 7.20 11.57 6.12
CA ARG A 79 5.79 11.70 5.71
C ARG A 79 5.59 11.41 4.22
N ASP A 80 6.45 11.94 3.35
CA ASP A 80 6.28 11.82 1.90
C ASP A 80 6.92 10.54 1.37
N GLY A 81 8.06 10.15 1.95
CA GLY A 81 8.75 8.90 1.66
C GLY A 81 7.92 7.68 2.04
N SER A 82 7.20 7.71 3.18
CA SER A 82 6.30 6.61 3.56
C SER A 82 5.17 6.40 2.55
N LEU A 83 4.50 7.47 2.11
CA LEU A 83 3.45 7.36 1.08
C LEU A 83 4.00 6.90 -0.27
N PHE A 84 5.17 7.40 -0.67
CA PHE A 84 5.82 6.98 -1.91
C PHE A 84 6.22 5.51 -1.86
N LEU A 85 6.81 5.05 -0.76
CA LEU A 85 7.22 3.66 -0.59
C LEU A 85 6.00 2.73 -0.49
N ALA A 86 4.93 3.14 0.20
CA ALA A 86 3.67 2.40 0.22
C ALA A 86 3.08 2.25 -1.20
N PHE A 87 3.12 3.31 -2.01
CA PHE A 87 2.70 3.24 -3.41
C PHE A 87 3.59 2.30 -4.24
N ALA A 88 4.92 2.39 -4.10
CA ALA A 88 5.86 1.54 -4.81
C ALA A 88 5.69 0.06 -4.47
N LEU A 89 5.50 -0.28 -3.19
CA LEU A 89 5.16 -1.64 -2.77
C LEU A 89 3.80 -2.07 -3.30
N GLY A 90 2.81 -1.18 -3.31
CA GLY A 90 1.50 -1.44 -3.91
C GLY A 90 1.56 -1.82 -5.40
N LEU A 91 2.53 -1.28 -6.16
CA LEU A 91 2.77 -1.68 -7.55
C LEU A 91 3.31 -3.12 -7.65
N LEU A 92 4.07 -3.59 -6.67
CA LEU A 92 4.59 -4.96 -6.64
C LEU A 92 3.46 -5.97 -6.44
N PHE A 93 2.54 -5.70 -5.52
CA PHE A 93 1.47 -6.64 -5.16
C PHE A 93 0.39 -6.81 -6.23
N ILE A 94 0.37 -5.96 -7.27
CA ILE A 94 -0.59 -6.13 -8.35
C ILE A 94 -0.25 -7.30 -9.28
N ASN A 95 0.95 -7.87 -9.18
CA ASN A 95 1.36 -9.02 -10.00
C ASN A 95 0.38 -10.21 -9.80
N PRO A 96 -0.27 -10.73 -10.87
CA PRO A 96 -1.18 -11.87 -10.77
C PRO A 96 -0.57 -13.11 -10.13
N ASP A 97 0.73 -13.32 -10.30
CA ASP A 97 1.46 -14.45 -9.71
C ASP A 97 1.49 -14.33 -8.17
N ILE A 98 1.84 -13.14 -7.67
CA ILE A 98 1.80 -12.83 -6.24
C ILE A 98 0.37 -12.93 -5.72
N MET A 99 -0.61 -12.39 -6.45
CA MET A 99 -2.02 -12.48 -6.07
C MET A 99 -2.53 -13.92 -5.94
N ALA A 100 -2.04 -14.85 -6.77
CA ALA A 100 -2.42 -16.25 -6.67
C ALA A 100 -1.84 -16.93 -5.41
N ASP A 101 -0.62 -16.53 -5.04
CA ASP A 101 0.15 -17.13 -3.96
C ASP A 101 -0.21 -16.62 -2.56
N ILE A 102 -0.51 -15.33 -2.42
CA ILE A 102 -0.86 -14.72 -1.11
C ILE A 102 -2.35 -14.38 -1.01
N LYS A 103 -2.86 -14.33 0.22
CA LYS A 103 -4.25 -13.95 0.54
C LYS A 103 -4.52 -12.44 0.40
N LEU A 104 -4.28 -11.85 -0.77
CA LEU A 104 -4.48 -10.41 -0.99
C LEU A 104 -5.98 -10.06 -1.04
N ALA A 105 -6.35 -8.90 -0.48
CA ALA A 105 -7.74 -8.42 -0.54
C ALA A 105 -8.05 -7.72 -1.87
N VAL A 106 -8.78 -8.41 -2.74
CA VAL A 106 -9.22 -7.89 -4.04
C VAL A 106 -10.72 -7.54 -4.01
N PRO A 107 -11.14 -6.37 -4.53
CA PRO A 107 -10.36 -5.35 -5.22
C PRO A 107 -9.73 -4.28 -4.30
N PHE A 108 -9.92 -4.36 -2.98
CA PHE A 108 -9.63 -3.29 -2.03
C PHE A 108 -8.17 -2.81 -2.07
N MET A 109 -7.19 -3.70 -1.95
CA MET A 109 -5.79 -3.28 -1.91
C MET A 109 -5.33 -2.63 -3.23
N PRO A 110 -5.52 -3.25 -4.41
CA PRO A 110 -5.17 -2.60 -5.68
C PRO A 110 -5.90 -1.27 -5.91
N LEU A 111 -7.19 -1.19 -5.58
CA LEU A 111 -7.98 0.03 -5.73
C LEU A 111 -7.47 1.13 -4.80
N GLY A 112 -7.13 0.79 -3.56
CA GLY A 112 -6.53 1.72 -2.61
C GLY A 112 -5.15 2.22 -3.08
N THR A 113 -4.35 1.39 -3.73
CA THR A 113 -3.09 1.82 -4.36
C THR A 113 -3.33 2.79 -5.51
N VAL A 114 -4.38 2.61 -6.32
CA VAL A 114 -4.78 3.57 -7.37
C VAL A 114 -5.13 4.92 -6.75
N LEU A 115 -5.96 4.92 -5.71
CA LEU A 115 -6.36 6.14 -5.00
C LEU A 115 -5.15 6.86 -4.38
N LEU A 116 -4.21 6.11 -3.78
CA LEU A 116 -2.96 6.65 -3.26
C LEU A 116 -2.13 7.30 -4.38
N GLY A 117 -2.00 6.63 -5.53
CA GLY A 117 -1.29 7.18 -6.67
C GLY A 117 -1.92 8.47 -7.20
N TRP A 118 -3.25 8.55 -7.24
CA TRP A 118 -3.95 9.79 -7.59
C TRP A 118 -3.75 10.90 -6.55
N ALA A 119 -3.72 10.57 -5.25
CA ALA A 119 -3.36 11.53 -4.21
C ALA A 119 -1.94 12.08 -4.44
N LEU A 120 -0.98 11.23 -4.78
CA LEU A 120 0.39 11.65 -5.12
C LEU A 120 0.43 12.52 -6.38
N ILE A 121 -0.40 12.25 -7.39
CA ILE A 121 -0.54 13.12 -8.57
C ILE A 121 -1.02 14.50 -8.17
N VAL A 122 -2.10 14.60 -7.39
CA VAL A 122 -2.64 15.90 -6.95
C VAL A 122 -1.58 16.70 -6.19
N LYS A 123 -0.85 16.02 -5.30
CA LYS A 123 0.24 16.61 -4.53
C LYS A 123 1.42 17.07 -5.38
N LEU A 124 1.76 16.34 -6.43
CA LEU A 124 2.82 16.70 -7.36
C LEU A 124 2.37 17.75 -8.38
N ALA A 125 1.09 17.82 -8.73
CA ALA A 125 0.58 18.74 -9.73
C ALA A 125 0.38 20.15 -9.16
N ALA A 126 -0.14 20.25 -7.93
CA ALA A 126 -0.61 21.50 -7.38
C ALA A 126 0.01 21.82 -6.01
N ASP A 127 0.10 23.11 -5.69
CA ASP A 127 0.49 23.55 -4.36
C ASP A 127 -0.68 23.33 -3.39
N ILE A 128 -0.58 22.28 -2.59
CA ILE A 128 -1.55 21.94 -1.56
C ILE A 128 -1.68 23.05 -0.52
N ARG A 129 -0.62 23.83 -0.24
CA ARG A 129 -0.67 24.89 0.78
C ARG A 129 -1.41 26.14 0.28
N GLY A 130 -1.49 26.36 -1.03
CA GLY A 130 -2.08 27.55 -1.63
C GLY A 130 -3.58 27.47 -1.93
N SER A 131 -4.19 26.27 -1.93
CA SER A 131 -5.59 26.07 -2.33
C SER A 131 -6.32 25.07 -1.43
N ASN A 132 -7.35 25.55 -0.71
CA ASN A 132 -8.19 24.72 0.15
C ASN A 132 -8.86 23.57 -0.62
N LYS A 133 -9.24 23.79 -1.89
CA LYS A 133 -9.87 22.75 -2.72
C LYS A 133 -8.89 21.64 -3.06
N THR A 134 -7.65 21.99 -3.41
CA THR A 134 -6.59 21.02 -3.72
C THR A 134 -6.20 20.23 -2.49
N ALA A 135 -6.09 20.89 -1.33
CA ALA A 135 -5.82 20.23 -0.07
C ALA A 135 -6.92 19.25 0.33
N ALA A 136 -8.19 19.66 0.20
CA ALA A 136 -9.33 18.79 0.47
C ALA A 136 -9.37 17.59 -0.50
N LEU A 137 -9.07 17.80 -1.78
CA LEU A 137 -9.01 16.71 -2.77
C LEU A 137 -7.89 15.71 -2.44
N PHE A 138 -6.67 16.21 -2.16
CA PHE A 138 -5.55 15.36 -1.76
C PHE A 138 -5.88 14.55 -0.51
N LEU A 139 -6.37 15.21 0.54
CA LEU A 139 -6.65 14.55 1.80
C LEU A 139 -7.83 13.59 1.67
N GLY A 140 -8.85 13.92 0.85
CA GLY A 140 -9.96 13.04 0.53
C GLY A 140 -9.51 11.76 -0.18
N LEU A 141 -8.67 11.88 -1.22
CA LEU A 141 -8.10 10.74 -1.93
C LEU A 141 -7.22 9.88 -1.02
N LEU A 142 -6.36 10.50 -0.21
CA LEU A 142 -5.50 9.80 0.73
C LEU A 142 -6.31 9.07 1.81
N SER A 143 -7.35 9.72 2.36
CA SER A 143 -8.24 9.11 3.34
C SER A 143 -9.00 7.93 2.73
N ALA A 144 -9.49 8.05 1.51
CA ALA A 144 -10.15 6.96 0.80
C ALA A 144 -9.18 5.80 0.54
N ALA A 145 -7.94 6.08 0.14
CA ALA A 145 -6.91 5.06 -0.04
C ALA A 145 -6.66 4.29 1.27
N VAL A 146 -6.46 4.99 2.39
CA VAL A 146 -6.26 4.40 3.72
C VAL A 146 -7.46 3.55 4.13
N LEU A 147 -8.68 4.09 4.05
CA LEU A 147 -9.88 3.38 4.48
C LEU A 147 -10.13 2.13 3.66
N VAL A 148 -9.99 2.20 2.33
CA VAL A 148 -10.19 1.06 1.44
C VAL A 148 -9.14 -0.02 1.71
N GLN A 149 -7.85 0.33 1.79
CA GLN A 149 -6.80 -0.66 2.06
C GLN A 149 -6.91 -1.25 3.47
N PHE A 150 -7.17 -0.41 4.48
CA PHE A 150 -7.34 -0.87 5.85
C PHE A 150 -8.54 -1.81 6.01
N PHE A 151 -9.66 -1.51 5.33
CA PHE A 151 -10.82 -2.39 5.31
C PHE A 151 -10.49 -3.73 4.65
N GLY A 152 -9.88 -3.72 3.47
CA GLY A 152 -9.46 -4.93 2.77
C GLY A 152 -8.50 -5.78 3.61
N TYR A 153 -7.49 -5.15 4.18
CA TYR A 153 -6.55 -5.80 5.08
C TYR A 153 -7.26 -6.45 6.28
N THR A 154 -7.98 -5.65 7.05
CA THR A 154 -8.59 -6.10 8.30
C THR A 154 -9.65 -7.16 8.05
N PHE A 155 -10.58 -6.92 7.12
CA PHE A 155 -11.77 -7.77 6.97
C PHE A 155 -11.62 -8.92 5.97
N VAL A 156 -10.83 -8.72 4.91
CA VAL A 156 -10.66 -9.74 3.86
C VAL A 156 -9.38 -10.54 4.11
N MET A 157 -8.24 -9.91 4.39
CA MET A 157 -6.98 -10.65 4.64
C MET A 157 -6.96 -11.29 6.02
N GLU A 158 -7.24 -10.52 7.08
CA GLU A 158 -7.07 -10.98 8.46
C GLU A 158 -8.34 -11.58 9.08
N ALA A 159 -9.52 -10.95 8.98
CA ALA A 159 -10.73 -11.32 9.72
C ALA A 159 -11.57 -12.48 9.14
N ALA A 160 -11.06 -13.23 8.15
CA ALA A 160 -11.63 -14.53 7.81
C ALA A 160 -10.78 -15.76 8.26
N PRO A 161 -10.37 -15.84 9.55
CA PRO A 161 -9.96 -17.12 10.16
C PRO A 161 -11.12 -18.11 10.22
N GLU A 162 -10.80 -19.38 10.45
CA GLU A 162 -11.80 -20.43 10.61
C GLU A 162 -12.74 -20.16 11.80
N GLU A 163 -12.27 -19.49 12.87
CA GLU A 163 -13.10 -19.21 14.04
C GLU A 163 -14.23 -18.22 13.74
N TRP A 164 -13.96 -17.20 12.90
CA TRP A 164 -14.95 -16.19 12.53
C TRP A 164 -15.96 -16.76 11.52
N GLN A 165 -15.53 -17.76 10.75
CA GLN A 165 -16.36 -18.51 9.80
C GLN A 165 -17.27 -19.54 10.49
N ALA A 166 -17.02 -19.89 11.75
CA ALA A 166 -17.87 -20.80 12.51
C ALA A 166 -19.31 -20.25 12.66
N GLY A 167 -19.48 -18.92 12.60
CA GLY A 167 -20.79 -18.28 12.56
C GLY A 167 -21.55 -18.40 11.23
N GLN A 168 -20.91 -18.90 10.16
CA GLN A 168 -21.45 -19.14 8.80
C GLN A 168 -22.35 -18.03 8.22
N THR A 169 -22.12 -16.77 8.58
CA THR A 169 -22.94 -15.68 8.03
C THR A 169 -22.56 -15.40 6.59
N VAL A 170 -23.55 -14.95 5.79
CA VAL A 170 -23.36 -14.55 4.38
C VAL A 170 -22.29 -13.47 4.23
N PHE A 171 -22.13 -12.62 5.25
CA PHE A 171 -21.12 -11.57 5.28
C PHE A 171 -19.69 -12.13 5.28
N TRP A 172 -19.37 -13.07 6.19
CA TRP A 172 -18.02 -13.62 6.31
C TRP A 172 -17.64 -14.51 5.12
N SER A 173 -18.61 -15.22 4.53
CA SER A 173 -18.38 -16.00 3.32
C SER A 173 -18.12 -15.11 2.10
N ALA A 174 -18.86 -14.00 1.96
CA ALA A 174 -18.63 -13.02 0.91
C ALA A 174 -17.23 -12.40 0.99
N LEU A 175 -16.78 -11.99 2.19
CA LEU A 175 -15.44 -11.43 2.38
C LEU A 175 -14.33 -12.46 2.09
N ARG A 176 -14.49 -13.73 2.46
CA ARG A 176 -13.52 -14.78 2.08
C ARG A 176 -13.44 -14.97 0.56
N GLY A 177 -14.56 -14.85 -0.14
CA GLY A 177 -14.63 -14.89 -1.60
C GLY A 177 -13.95 -13.69 -2.30
N MET A 178 -13.55 -12.67 -1.55
CA MET A 178 -12.80 -11.51 -2.03
C MET A 178 -11.27 -11.66 -1.83
N ARG A 179 -10.80 -12.82 -1.40
CA ARG A 179 -9.37 -13.14 -1.35
C ARG A 179 -8.89 -13.59 -2.73
N SER A 180 -7.74 -13.09 -3.14
CA SER A 180 -7.17 -13.39 -4.47
C SER A 180 -6.88 -14.88 -4.68
N ASN A 181 -6.36 -15.57 -3.66
CA ASN A 181 -6.06 -17.00 -3.70
C ASN A 181 -7.31 -17.90 -3.66
N VAL A 182 -8.46 -17.39 -3.20
CA VAL A 182 -9.74 -18.11 -3.20
C VAL A 182 -10.52 -17.86 -4.50
N ASN A 183 -10.40 -16.65 -5.06
CA ASN A 183 -11.14 -16.23 -6.23
C ASN A 183 -10.22 -15.65 -7.32
N PRO A 184 -9.56 -16.53 -8.10
CA PRO A 184 -8.61 -16.09 -9.14
C PRO A 184 -9.26 -15.27 -10.25
N SER A 185 -10.54 -15.50 -10.57
CA SER A 185 -11.23 -14.73 -11.60
C SER A 185 -11.45 -13.28 -11.19
N LEU A 186 -11.79 -13.04 -9.92
CA LEU A 186 -11.87 -11.69 -9.35
C LEU A 186 -10.49 -11.03 -9.27
N ALA A 187 -9.44 -11.79 -8.93
CA ALA A 187 -8.07 -11.29 -8.92
C ALA A 187 -7.63 -10.82 -10.32
N LEU A 188 -7.87 -11.62 -11.35
CA LEU A 188 -7.60 -11.24 -12.75
C LEU A 188 -8.41 -10.04 -13.19
N ALA A 189 -9.71 -9.99 -12.89
CA ALA A 189 -10.54 -8.82 -13.19
C ALA A 189 -10.01 -7.56 -12.52
N THR A 190 -9.62 -7.66 -11.25
CA THR A 190 -9.00 -6.56 -10.48
C THR A 190 -7.70 -6.12 -11.12
N PHE A 191 -6.84 -7.05 -11.54
CA PHE A 191 -5.61 -6.77 -12.27
C PHE A 191 -5.89 -5.99 -13.56
N TYR A 192 -6.78 -6.49 -14.42
CA TYR A 192 -7.08 -5.85 -15.70
C TYR A 192 -7.63 -4.43 -15.58
N VAL A 193 -8.30 -4.11 -14.47
CA VAL A 193 -8.80 -2.75 -14.20
C VAL A 193 -7.73 -1.88 -13.54
N CYS A 194 -7.12 -2.36 -12.47
CA CYS A 194 -6.23 -1.54 -11.64
C CYS A 194 -4.85 -1.35 -12.28
N PHE A 195 -4.33 -2.34 -13.01
CA PHE A 195 -3.01 -2.25 -13.61
C PHE A 195 -2.89 -1.13 -14.65
N PRO A 196 -3.82 -0.99 -15.63
CA PRO A 196 -3.78 0.15 -16.54
C PRO A 196 -3.92 1.49 -15.82
N LEU A 197 -4.77 1.58 -14.79
CA LEU A 197 -4.93 2.81 -14.00
C LEU A 197 -3.64 3.18 -13.26
N LEU A 198 -2.95 2.20 -12.66
CA LEU A 198 -1.66 2.41 -12.01
C LEU A 198 -0.56 2.76 -13.02
N LEU A 199 -0.55 2.13 -14.19
CA LEU A 199 0.39 2.46 -15.26
C LEU A 199 0.23 3.91 -15.72
N LEU A 200 -1.01 4.34 -15.99
CA LEU A 200 -1.31 5.74 -16.35
C LEU A 200 -0.89 6.69 -15.22
N THR A 201 -1.13 6.29 -13.98
CA THR A 201 -0.75 7.08 -12.80
C THR A 201 0.76 7.23 -12.69
N LEU A 202 1.52 6.16 -12.88
CA LEU A 202 2.98 6.17 -12.87
C LEU A 202 3.55 7.04 -14.00
N LEU A 203 3.02 6.88 -15.22
CA LEU A 203 3.40 7.70 -16.37
C LEU A 203 3.14 9.19 -16.12
N ALA A 204 2.00 9.54 -15.51
CA ALA A 204 1.69 10.91 -15.14
C ALA A 204 2.67 11.46 -14.09
N LEU A 205 3.01 10.68 -13.06
CA LEU A 205 4.00 11.06 -12.05
C LEU A 205 5.38 11.32 -12.67
N ILE A 206 5.85 10.43 -13.55
CA ILE A 206 7.14 10.58 -14.24
C ILE A 206 7.12 11.85 -15.13
N ALA A 207 6.07 12.03 -15.93
CA ALA A 207 5.95 13.18 -16.83
C ALA A 207 5.93 14.52 -16.06
N MET A 208 5.23 14.58 -14.92
CA MET A 208 5.20 15.78 -14.07
C MET A 208 6.53 16.02 -13.35
N GLY A 209 7.17 14.95 -12.84
CA GLY A 209 8.49 15.02 -12.22
C GLY A 209 9.53 15.58 -13.18
N GLY A 210 9.60 15.04 -14.40
CA GLY A 210 10.51 15.51 -15.45
C GLY A 210 10.30 16.99 -15.80
N LYS A 211 9.03 17.43 -15.97
CA LYS A 211 8.72 18.84 -16.25
C LYS A 211 9.20 19.78 -15.14
N ARG A 212 9.11 19.36 -13.87
CA ARG A 212 9.55 20.18 -12.73
C ARG A 212 11.07 20.32 -12.69
N LEU A 213 11.81 19.23 -12.95
CA LEU A 213 13.27 19.27 -13.01
C LEU A 213 13.78 20.21 -14.11
N VAL A 214 13.25 20.07 -15.34
CA VAL A 214 13.61 20.94 -16.47
C VAL A 214 13.28 22.42 -16.20
N ARG A 215 12.17 22.70 -15.50
CA ARG A 215 11.80 24.08 -15.15
C ARG A 215 12.77 24.72 -14.14
N GLN A 216 13.40 23.93 -13.27
CA GLN A 216 14.39 24.43 -12.32
C GLN A 216 15.75 24.74 -12.97
N GLU A 217 16.08 24.07 -14.08
CA GLU A 217 17.34 24.30 -14.80
C GLU A 217 17.35 25.56 -15.67
N LYS A 218 16.19 26.13 -16.02
CA LYS A 218 16.14 27.36 -16.83
C LYS A 218 16.67 28.54 -16.00
N PRO A 219 17.84 29.12 -16.31
CA PRO A 219 18.36 30.26 -15.57
C PRO A 219 17.38 31.43 -15.71
N ARG A 220 17.05 32.08 -14.60
CA ARG A 220 16.34 33.37 -14.63
C ARG A 220 17.27 34.37 -15.31
N SER A 221 17.08 34.60 -16.60
CA SER A 221 17.69 35.73 -17.31
C SER A 221 17.26 37.00 -16.57
N ARG A 222 18.21 37.62 -15.89
CA ARG A 222 18.05 38.95 -15.30
C ARG A 222 18.05 40.00 -16.39
#